data_AF-A0A0A1VH00-F1
#
_entry.id   AF-A0A0A1VH00-F1
#
_cell.length_a   1.000
_cell.length_b   1.000
_cell.length_c   1.000
_cell.angle_alpha   90.00
_cell.angle_beta   90.00
_cell.angle_gamma   90.00
#
_symmetry.space_group_name_H-M   'P 1'
#
loop_
_entity.id
_entity.type
_entity.pdbx_description
1 polymer ?
#
loop_
_entity_poly.entity_id
_entity_poly.type
_entity_poly.pdbx_seq_one_letter_code
_entity_poly.pdbx_strand_id
1 'polypeptide(L)'
;MLTFRRQKGFGLLHILSALVVLIALSVGFNVYKTNQRKAEVARQELQRQQEAEKKALRVKQLNEHKDKVLSMLRKWDDALNLAGMTSRIALAQPISQMQAVRREVGEFKFNECFDKSTSAMETAMGKAIFAFEMFVRFPNNHSASETTSEYLADSAKRLASARSDLDRCVDTGASD
;
A
#
# COMPACT_ATOMS: atom_id res chain seq x y z
N MET A 1 92.83 -28.01 -10.85
CA MET A 1 92.11 -26.90 -10.18
C MET A 1 90.61 -27.22 -10.26
N LEU A 2 90.11 -28.01 -9.31
CA LEU A 2 88.70 -28.44 -9.26
C LEU A 2 88.07 -27.79 -8.03
N THR A 3 87.27 -26.75 -8.24
CA THR A 3 86.55 -26.04 -7.19
C THR A 3 85.32 -26.86 -6.78
N PHE A 4 85.44 -27.57 -5.65
CA PHE A 4 84.36 -28.34 -5.04
C PHE A 4 83.31 -27.37 -4.47
N ARG A 5 82.20 -27.20 -5.19
CA ARG A 5 81.09 -26.31 -4.80
C ARG A 5 80.33 -26.96 -3.63
N ARG A 6 80.54 -26.44 -2.42
CA ARG A 6 79.92 -26.88 -1.17
C ARG A 6 78.40 -26.61 -1.23
N GLN A 7 77.60 -27.63 -1.56
CA GLN A 7 76.14 -27.56 -1.41
C GLN A 7 75.82 -27.36 0.08
N LYS A 8 75.28 -26.19 0.45
CA LYS A 8 74.61 -26.01 1.74
C LYS A 8 73.32 -26.82 1.70
N GLY A 9 73.37 -28.03 2.24
CA GLY A 9 72.18 -28.88 2.39
C GLY A 9 71.18 -28.16 3.28
N PHE A 10 70.02 -27.83 2.73
CA PHE A 10 68.85 -27.44 3.52
C PHE A 10 68.55 -28.61 4.48
N GLY A 11 68.86 -28.43 5.76
CA GLY A 11 68.65 -29.46 6.77
C GLY A 11 67.15 -29.79 6.91
N LEU A 12 66.85 -31.08 7.13
CA LEU A 12 65.50 -31.64 7.28
C LEU A 12 64.57 -30.82 8.21
N LEU A 13 65.16 -30.14 9.20
CA LEU A 13 64.50 -29.23 10.14
C LEU A 13 63.82 -28.02 9.48
N HIS A 14 64.44 -27.42 8.46
CA HIS A 14 63.83 -26.30 7.73
C HIS A 14 62.63 -26.75 6.89
N ILE A 15 62.70 -27.96 6.32
CA ILE A 15 61.60 -28.55 5.55
C ILE A 15 60.39 -28.80 6.46
N LEU A 16 60.62 -29.34 7.66
CA LEU A 16 59.56 -29.54 8.66
C LEU A 16 58.94 -28.22 9.14
N SER A 17 59.76 -27.19 9.41
CA SER A 17 59.25 -25.88 9.80
C SER A 17 58.38 -25.24 8.70
N ALA A 18 58.77 -25.37 7.44
CA ALA A 18 58.01 -24.85 6.31
C ALA A 18 56.66 -25.57 6.18
N LEU A 19 56.63 -26.89 6.39
CA LEU A 19 55.41 -27.70 6.36
C LEU A 19 54.40 -27.27 7.43
N VAL A 20 54.85 -27.03 8.66
CA VAL A 20 53.97 -26.57 9.76
C VAL A 20 53.37 -25.20 9.44
N VAL A 21 54.18 -24.28 8.92
CA VAL A 21 53.70 -22.94 8.52
C VAL A 21 52.67 -23.05 7.39
N LEU A 22 52.89 -23.91 6.39
CA LEU A 22 51.95 -24.12 5.29
C LEU A 22 50.61 -24.70 5.77
N ILE A 23 50.62 -25.64 6.72
CA ILE A 23 49.41 -26.20 7.31
C ILE A 23 48.64 -25.10 8.07
N ALA A 24 49.32 -24.32 8.90
CA ALA A 24 48.70 -23.23 9.66
C ALA A 24 48.07 -22.17 8.74
N LEU A 25 48.74 -21.80 7.65
CA LEU A 25 48.23 -20.88 6.64
C LEU A 25 46.99 -21.45 5.93
N SER A 26 47.00 -22.74 5.58
CA SER A 26 45.86 -23.41 4.93
C SER A 26 44.61 -23.42 5.82
N VAL A 27 44.77 -23.77 7.10
CA VAL A 27 43.67 -23.76 8.08
C VAL A 27 43.16 -22.34 8.31
N GLY A 28 44.06 -21.37 8.50
CA GLY A 28 43.70 -19.96 8.69
C GLY A 28 42.92 -19.39 7.50
N PHE A 29 43.33 -19.71 6.27
CA PHE A 29 42.63 -19.27 5.06
C PHE A 29 41.22 -19.87 4.95
N ASN A 30 41.04 -21.15 5.27
CA ASN A 30 39.72 -21.79 5.28
C ASN A 30 38.79 -21.21 6.35
N VAL A 31 39.30 -20.94 7.56
CA VAL A 31 38.54 -20.29 8.63
C VAL A 31 38.15 -18.86 8.24
N TYR A 32 39.08 -18.10 7.66
CA TYR A 32 38.79 -16.74 7.19
C TYR A 32 37.68 -16.72 6.11
N LYS A 33 37.78 -17.62 5.12
CA LYS A 33 36.79 -17.73 4.04
C LYS A 33 35.41 -18.17 4.53
N THR A 34 35.35 -19.07 5.50
CA THR A 34 34.08 -19.52 6.09
C THR A 34 33.41 -18.43 6.93
N ASN A 35 34.17 -17.64 7.67
CA ASN A 35 33.64 -16.50 8.43
C ASN A 35 33.11 -15.37 7.51
N GLN A 36 33.80 -15.07 6.41
CA GLN A 36 33.31 -14.10 5.41
C GLN A 36 31.95 -14.53 4.82
N ARG A 37 31.82 -15.80 4.42
CA ARG A 37 30.54 -16.34 3.90
C ARG A 37 29.41 -16.25 4.93
N LYS A 38 29.69 -16.56 6.20
CA LYS A 38 28.68 -16.43 7.28
C LYS A 38 28.23 -14.98 7.45
N ALA A 39 29.15 -14.02 7.40
CA ALA A 39 28.83 -12.60 7.50
C ALA A 39 27.99 -12.11 6.31
N GLU A 40 28.30 -12.58 5.09
CA GLU A 40 27.50 -12.27 3.89
C GLU A 40 26.09 -12.84 3.96
N VAL A 41 25.94 -14.11 4.37
CA VAL A 41 24.61 -14.73 4.54
C VAL A 41 23.80 -14.01 5.61
N ALA A 42 24.40 -13.68 6.76
CA ALA A 42 23.72 -12.91 7.81
C ALA A 42 23.27 -11.52 7.32
N ARG A 43 24.07 -10.85 6.48
CA ARG A 43 23.70 -9.58 5.87
C ARG A 43 22.53 -9.73 4.87
N GLN A 44 22.56 -10.77 4.04
CA GLN A 44 21.47 -11.06 3.10
C GLN A 44 20.17 -11.41 3.83
N GLU A 45 20.25 -12.18 4.92
CA GLU A 45 19.11 -12.53 5.73
C GLU A 45 18.51 -11.30 6.42
N LEU A 46 19.34 -10.44 7.01
CA LEU A 46 18.90 -9.18 7.58
C LEU A 46 18.21 -8.27 6.54
N GLN A 47 18.79 -8.17 5.33
CA GLN A 47 18.18 -7.39 4.25
C GLN A 47 16.82 -7.95 3.85
N ARG A 48 16.70 -9.27 3.69
CA ARG A 48 15.41 -9.92 3.38
C ARG A 48 14.38 -9.70 4.48
N GLN A 49 14.78 -9.77 5.75
CA GLN A 49 13.91 -9.49 6.89
C GLN A 49 13.43 -8.04 6.87
N GLN A 50 14.35 -7.08 6.66
CA GLN A 50 14.00 -5.65 6.57
C GLN A 50 13.08 -5.35 5.37
N GLU A 51 13.30 -5.97 4.22
CA GLU A 51 12.43 -5.82 3.06
C GLU A 51 11.04 -6.41 3.30
N ALA A 52 10.96 -7.59 3.94
CA ALA A 52 9.71 -8.21 4.31
C ALA A 52 8.94 -7.35 5.32
N GLU A 53 9.62 -6.80 6.32
CA GLU A 53 9.04 -5.91 7.33
C GLU A 53 8.51 -4.61 6.69
N LYS A 54 9.29 -3.98 5.80
CA LYS A 54 8.85 -2.79 5.05
C LYS A 54 7.62 -3.08 4.19
N LYS A 55 7.59 -4.23 3.51
CA LYS A 55 6.43 -4.66 2.72
C LYS A 55 5.21 -4.86 3.61
N ALA A 56 5.37 -5.53 4.75
CA ALA A 56 4.29 -5.74 5.71
C ALA A 56 3.75 -4.40 6.27
N LEU A 57 4.64 -3.45 6.59
CA LEU A 57 4.26 -2.12 7.04
C LEU A 57 3.47 -1.36 5.96
N ARG A 58 3.92 -1.40 4.70
CA ARG A 58 3.21 -0.77 3.57
C ARG A 58 1.81 -1.33 3.38
N VAL A 59 1.65 -2.65 3.43
CA VAL A 59 0.34 -3.31 3.34
C VAL A 59 -0.56 -2.92 4.51
N LYS A 60 0.00 -2.84 5.72
CA LYS A 60 -0.74 -2.38 6.91
C LYS A 60 -1.27 -0.95 6.71
N GLN A 61 -0.41 -0.02 6.29
CA GLN A 61 -0.81 1.37 6.00
C GLN A 61 -1.90 1.44 4.93
N LEU A 62 -1.76 0.70 3.83
CA LEU A 62 -2.77 0.62 2.77
C LEU A 62 -4.14 0.18 3.31
N ASN A 63 -4.16 -0.82 4.19
CA ASN A 63 -5.40 -1.28 4.82
C ASN A 63 -5.99 -0.23 5.78
N GLU A 64 -5.18 0.41 6.61
CA GLU A 64 -5.66 1.49 7.50
C GLU A 64 -6.27 2.65 6.71
N HIS A 65 -5.66 3.03 5.57
CA HIS A 65 -6.19 4.04 4.67
C HIS A 65 -7.49 3.60 3.99
N LYS A 66 -7.57 2.34 3.54
CA LYS A 66 -8.81 1.76 3.00
C LYS A 66 -9.92 1.77 4.03
N ASP A 67 -9.65 1.35 5.26
CA ASP A 67 -10.64 1.32 6.34
C ASP A 67 -11.16 2.72 6.67
N LYS A 68 -10.28 3.73 6.63
CA LYS A 68 -10.70 5.13 6.77
C LYS A 68 -11.66 5.54 5.66
N VAL A 69 -11.38 5.22 4.39
CA VAL A 69 -12.31 5.49 3.27
C VAL A 69 -13.63 4.74 3.43
N LEU A 70 -13.59 3.46 3.78
CA LEU A 70 -14.78 2.65 4.03
C LEU A 70 -15.62 3.20 5.20
N SER A 71 -15.00 3.78 6.22
CA SER A 71 -15.71 4.43 7.31
C SER A 71 -16.49 5.66 6.83
N MET A 72 -15.92 6.46 5.92
CA MET A 72 -16.62 7.59 5.31
C MET A 72 -17.77 7.12 4.42
N LEU A 73 -17.59 6.03 3.67
CA LEU A 73 -18.67 5.43 2.87
C LEU A 73 -19.83 4.93 3.73
N ARG A 74 -19.55 4.35 4.91
CA ARG A 74 -20.63 3.97 5.84
C ARG A 74 -21.43 5.19 6.32
N LYS A 75 -20.74 6.28 6.72
CA LYS A 75 -21.41 7.54 7.08
C LYS A 75 -22.25 8.09 5.92
N TRP A 76 -21.75 7.95 4.69
CA TRP A 76 -22.47 8.34 3.49
C TRP A 76 -23.74 7.51 3.30
N ASP A 77 -23.65 6.19 3.40
CA ASP A 77 -24.79 5.28 3.26
C ASP A 77 -25.86 5.58 4.32
N ASP A 78 -25.45 5.84 5.57
CA ASP A 78 -26.36 6.24 6.65
C ASP A 78 -27.08 7.56 6.33
N ALA A 79 -26.35 8.58 5.87
CA ALA A 79 -26.93 9.87 5.50
C ALA A 79 -27.85 9.77 4.27
N LEU A 80 -27.48 8.96 3.29
CA LEU A 80 -28.28 8.67 2.09
C LEU A 80 -29.58 7.95 2.45
N ASN A 81 -29.52 6.94 3.32
CA ASN A 81 -30.70 6.24 3.81
C ASN A 81 -31.63 7.17 4.59
N LEU A 82 -31.07 8.00 5.48
CA LEU A 82 -31.83 9.01 6.20
C LEU A 82 -32.53 9.97 5.24
N ALA A 83 -31.82 10.48 4.22
CA ALA A 83 -32.41 11.34 3.20
C ALA A 83 -33.55 10.64 2.44
N GLY A 84 -33.37 9.38 2.05
CA GLY A 84 -34.39 8.58 1.36
C GLY A 84 -35.66 8.31 2.18
N MET A 85 -35.56 8.32 3.51
CA MET A 85 -36.68 8.15 4.44
C MET A 85 -37.29 9.49 4.90
N THR A 86 -36.63 10.62 4.62
CA THR A 86 -37.05 11.93 5.10
C THR A 86 -38.07 12.56 4.15
N SER A 87 -39.05 13.28 4.70
CA SER A 87 -40.01 14.02 3.88
C SER A 87 -39.34 15.22 3.20
N ARG A 88 -39.83 15.62 2.02
CA ARG A 88 -39.28 16.74 1.23
C ARG A 88 -38.98 18.00 2.05
N ILE A 89 -39.85 18.36 2.99
CA ILE A 89 -39.71 19.59 3.80
C ILE A 89 -38.58 19.53 4.83
N ALA A 90 -38.15 18.33 5.22
CA ALA A 90 -37.12 18.11 6.22
C ALA A 90 -35.77 17.67 5.62
N LEU A 91 -35.67 17.56 4.28
CA LEU A 91 -34.48 17.05 3.59
C LEU A 91 -33.23 17.93 3.71
N ALA A 92 -33.38 19.21 4.08
CA ALA A 92 -32.26 20.15 4.16
C ALA A 92 -31.15 19.65 5.12
N GLN A 93 -31.51 19.07 6.26
CA GLN A 93 -30.53 18.55 7.23
C GLN A 93 -29.79 17.30 6.71
N PRO A 94 -30.47 16.23 6.23
CA PRO A 94 -29.79 15.11 5.59
C PRO A 94 -28.90 15.50 4.40
N ILE A 95 -29.33 16.43 3.53
CA ILE A 95 -28.51 16.92 2.42
C ILE A 95 -27.22 17.58 2.95
N SER A 96 -27.31 18.38 4.01
CA SER A 96 -26.14 19.02 4.63
C SER A 96 -25.15 17.98 5.17
N GLN A 97 -25.64 16.89 5.78
CA GLN A 97 -24.82 15.78 6.26
C GLN A 97 -24.12 15.07 5.09
N MET A 98 -24.86 14.74 4.02
CA MET A 98 -24.31 14.16 2.80
C MET A 98 -23.21 15.04 2.19
N GLN A 99 -23.44 16.36 2.11
CA GLN A 99 -22.44 17.31 1.63
C GLN A 99 -21.17 17.34 2.50
N ALA A 100 -21.30 17.18 3.82
CA ALA A 100 -20.16 17.09 4.73
C ALA A 100 -19.32 15.83 4.47
N VAL A 101 -19.96 14.66 4.36
CA VAL A 101 -19.24 13.41 4.06
C VAL A 101 -18.58 13.45 2.68
N ARG A 102 -19.25 14.02 1.67
CA ARG A 102 -18.67 14.23 0.34
C ARG A 102 -17.36 15.04 0.42
N ARG A 103 -17.34 16.13 1.19
CA ARG A 103 -16.12 16.93 1.40
C ARG A 103 -15.03 16.13 2.12
N GLU A 104 -15.38 15.38 3.16
CA GLU A 104 -14.44 14.50 3.88
C GLU A 104 -13.75 13.50 2.93
N VAL A 105 -14.52 12.91 2.00
CA VAL A 105 -14.00 12.01 0.96
C VAL A 105 -13.11 12.75 -0.04
N GLY A 106 -13.51 13.93 -0.49
CA GLY A 106 -12.74 14.74 -1.45
C GLY A 106 -11.40 15.25 -0.89
N GLU A 107 -11.35 15.53 0.42
CA GLU A 107 -10.16 15.95 1.16
C GLU A 107 -9.19 14.80 1.45
N PHE A 108 -9.66 13.55 1.40
CA PHE A 108 -8.80 12.39 1.59
C PHE A 108 -7.84 12.24 0.40
N LYS A 109 -6.55 12.42 0.67
CA LYS A 109 -5.44 12.21 -0.26
C LYS A 109 -4.42 11.25 0.34
N PHE A 110 -3.95 10.29 -0.44
CA PHE A 110 -2.95 9.32 0.01
C PHE A 110 -1.94 8.94 -1.07
N ASN A 111 -2.41 8.32 -2.14
CA ASN A 111 -1.61 7.98 -3.33
C ASN A 111 -2.50 8.07 -4.57
N GLU A 112 -1.90 7.98 -5.76
CA GLU A 112 -2.63 8.18 -7.01
C GLU A 112 -3.83 7.22 -7.17
N CYS A 113 -3.69 5.98 -6.71
CA CYS A 113 -4.77 4.99 -6.80
C CYS A 113 -5.97 5.36 -5.91
N PHE A 114 -5.70 5.72 -4.65
CA PHE A 114 -6.73 6.17 -3.71
C PHE A 114 -7.38 7.45 -4.20
N ASP A 115 -6.59 8.41 -4.69
CA ASP A 115 -7.07 9.72 -5.12
C ASP A 115 -8.02 9.62 -6.33
N LYS A 116 -7.74 8.72 -7.27
CA LYS A 116 -8.66 8.39 -8.38
C LYS A 116 -9.98 7.83 -7.85
N SER A 117 -9.90 6.88 -6.91
CA SER A 117 -11.08 6.23 -6.34
C SER A 117 -11.93 7.21 -5.52
N THR A 118 -11.32 8.02 -4.65
CA THR A 118 -12.04 9.01 -3.83
C THR A 118 -12.62 10.14 -4.68
N SER A 119 -11.96 10.56 -5.76
CA SER A 119 -12.52 11.51 -6.73
C SER A 119 -13.76 10.97 -7.46
N ALA A 120 -13.72 9.69 -7.86
CA ALA A 120 -14.87 9.02 -8.46
C ALA A 120 -16.03 8.90 -7.45
N MET A 121 -15.74 8.59 -6.18
CA MET A 121 -16.73 8.59 -5.10
C MET A 121 -17.34 9.98 -4.90
N GLU A 122 -16.51 11.02 -4.81
CA GLU A 122 -16.96 12.41 -4.62
C GLU A 122 -17.92 12.85 -5.74
N THR A 123 -17.59 12.49 -6.98
CA THR A 123 -18.43 12.76 -8.16
C THR A 123 -19.76 12.01 -8.09
N ALA A 124 -19.73 10.73 -7.69
CA ALA A 124 -20.95 9.94 -7.51
C ALA A 124 -21.83 10.52 -6.39
N MET A 125 -21.24 10.90 -5.26
CA MET A 125 -21.93 11.54 -4.14
C MET A 125 -22.59 12.86 -4.56
N GLY A 126 -21.90 13.66 -5.38
CA GLY A 126 -22.47 14.90 -5.94
C GLY A 126 -23.76 14.69 -6.72
N LYS A 127 -23.87 13.57 -7.47
CA LYS A 127 -25.09 13.23 -8.22
C LYS A 127 -26.27 12.89 -7.31
N ALA A 128 -26.05 12.16 -6.22
CA ALA A 128 -27.12 11.87 -5.27
C ALA A 128 -27.59 13.14 -4.53
N ILE A 129 -26.66 14.01 -4.12
CA ILE A 129 -26.99 15.31 -3.53
C ILE A 129 -27.85 16.12 -4.51
N PHE A 130 -27.40 16.23 -5.77
CA PHE A 130 -28.15 16.94 -6.80
C PHE A 130 -29.55 16.36 -7.03
N ALA A 131 -29.71 15.03 -7.00
CA ALA A 131 -31.01 14.39 -7.11
C ALA A 131 -31.96 14.83 -5.99
N PHE A 132 -31.48 14.84 -4.73
CA PHE A 132 -32.27 15.30 -3.61
C PHE A 132 -32.58 16.80 -3.65
N GLU A 133 -31.64 17.63 -4.11
CA GLU A 133 -31.87 19.06 -4.33
C GLU A 133 -32.96 19.29 -5.39
N MET A 134 -32.95 18.54 -6.49
CA MET A 134 -33.99 18.56 -7.52
C MET A 134 -35.36 18.16 -6.96
N PHE A 135 -35.39 17.08 -6.16
CA PHE A 135 -36.60 16.61 -5.51
C PHE A 135 -37.20 17.66 -4.57
N VAL A 136 -36.38 18.42 -3.85
CA VAL A 136 -36.82 19.50 -2.97
C VAL A 136 -37.29 20.72 -3.78
N ARG A 137 -36.54 21.10 -4.81
CA ARG A 137 -36.77 22.33 -5.58
C ARG A 137 -38.00 22.28 -6.49
N PHE A 138 -38.32 21.12 -7.05
CA PHE A 138 -39.38 20.97 -8.05
C PHE A 138 -40.49 20.02 -7.60
N PRO A 139 -41.34 20.44 -6.64
CA PRO A 139 -42.42 19.62 -6.14
C PRO A 139 -43.44 19.31 -7.26
N ASN A 140 -43.89 18.05 -7.32
CA ASN A 140 -44.92 17.56 -8.25
C ASN A 140 -44.55 17.69 -9.74
N ASN A 141 -43.27 17.82 -10.06
CA ASN A 141 -42.78 17.80 -11.43
C ASN A 141 -42.36 16.37 -11.81
N HIS A 142 -43.06 15.77 -12.79
CA HIS A 142 -42.80 14.40 -13.25
C HIS A 142 -41.36 14.24 -13.77
N SER A 143 -40.92 15.14 -14.65
CA SER A 143 -39.57 15.11 -15.22
C SER A 143 -38.50 15.22 -14.13
N ALA A 144 -38.67 16.11 -13.15
CA ALA A 144 -37.74 16.21 -12.03
C ALA A 144 -37.71 14.93 -11.16
N SER A 145 -38.83 14.23 -11.03
CA SER A 145 -38.91 12.96 -10.29
C SER A 145 -38.19 11.84 -11.03
N GLU A 146 -38.35 11.76 -12.36
CA GLU A 146 -37.64 10.82 -13.22
C GLU A 146 -36.12 11.08 -13.19
N THR A 147 -35.71 12.34 -13.36
CA THR A 147 -34.30 12.76 -13.23
C THR A 147 -33.74 12.44 -11.85
N THR A 148 -34.50 12.64 -10.77
CA THR A 148 -34.07 12.27 -9.41
C THR A 148 -33.73 10.78 -9.33
N SER A 149 -34.63 9.92 -9.83
CA SER A 149 -34.42 8.47 -9.85
C SER A 149 -33.20 8.07 -10.69
N GLU A 150 -33.03 8.67 -11.86
CA GLU A 150 -31.89 8.41 -12.75
C GLU A 150 -30.55 8.78 -12.09
N TYR A 151 -30.47 9.97 -11.48
CA TYR A 151 -29.24 10.43 -10.83
C TYR A 151 -28.89 9.61 -9.58
N LEU A 152 -29.89 9.15 -8.82
CA LEU A 152 -29.66 8.24 -7.70
C LEU A 152 -29.14 6.87 -8.17
N ALA A 153 -29.70 6.32 -9.25
CA ALA A 153 -29.24 5.05 -9.82
C ALA A 153 -27.81 5.15 -10.40
N ASP A 154 -27.52 6.23 -11.14
CA ASP A 154 -26.17 6.49 -11.67
C ASP A 154 -25.16 6.72 -10.54
N SER A 155 -25.55 7.46 -9.50
CA SER A 155 -24.73 7.64 -8.29
C SER A 155 -24.38 6.30 -7.64
N ALA A 156 -25.37 5.45 -7.38
CA ALA A 156 -25.16 4.14 -6.75
C ALA A 156 -24.23 3.24 -7.59
N LYS A 157 -24.43 3.20 -8.91
CA LYS A 157 -23.57 2.44 -9.83
C LYS A 157 -22.13 2.93 -9.80
N ARG A 158 -21.91 4.25 -9.86
CA ARG A 158 -20.57 4.84 -9.84
C ARG A 158 -19.88 4.64 -8.50
N LEU A 159 -20.62 4.75 -7.40
CA LEU A 159 -20.10 4.53 -6.07
C LEU A 159 -19.67 3.07 -5.87
N ALA A 160 -20.44 2.11 -6.39
CA ALA A 160 -20.08 0.69 -6.39
C ALA A 160 -18.79 0.43 -7.20
N SER A 161 -18.67 1.03 -8.39
CA SER A 161 -17.44 0.94 -9.20
C SER A 161 -16.24 1.52 -8.46
N ALA A 162 -16.37 2.73 -7.90
CA ALA A 162 -15.28 3.38 -7.19
C ALA A 162 -14.85 2.62 -5.93
N ARG A 163 -15.80 1.94 -5.25
CA ARG A 163 -15.50 1.03 -4.13
C ARG A 163 -14.70 -0.18 -4.60
N SER A 164 -15.08 -0.79 -5.73
CA SER A 164 -14.30 -1.88 -6.32
C SER A 164 -12.89 -1.40 -6.73
N ASP A 165 -12.76 -0.17 -7.21
CA ASP A 165 -11.47 0.41 -7.58
C ASP A 165 -10.58 0.60 -6.35
N LEU A 166 -11.14 1.06 -5.24
CA LEU A 166 -10.46 1.17 -3.95
C LEU A 166 -9.94 -0.19 -3.46
N ASP A 167 -10.72 -1.27 -3.61
CA ASP A 167 -10.28 -2.61 -3.22
C ASP A 167 -9.05 -3.05 -4.03
N ARG A 168 -9.05 -2.80 -5.34
CA ARG A 168 -7.90 -3.11 -6.21
C ARG A 168 -6.65 -2.30 -5.86
N CYS A 169 -6.78 -1.10 -5.27
CA CYS A 169 -5.64 -0.30 -4.84
C CYS A 169 -4.81 -0.98 -3.75
N VAL A 170 -5.46 -1.78 -2.90
CA VAL A 170 -4.78 -2.53 -1.84
C VAL A 170 -4.16 -3.82 -2.40
N ASP A 171 -4.90 -4.54 -3.24
CA ASP A 171 -4.47 -5.84 -3.77
C ASP A 171 -3.28 -5.75 -4.74
N THR A 172 -3.22 -4.67 -5.54
CA THR A 172 -2.12 -4.45 -6.48
C THR A 172 -0.88 -3.82 -5.83
N GLY A 173 -0.92 -3.57 -4.52
CA GLY A 173 0.21 -3.03 -3.76
C GLY A 173 0.58 -1.60 -4.17
N ALA A 174 -0.34 -0.86 -4.80
CA ALA A 174 -0.16 0.48 -5.38
C ALA A 174 1.26 0.69 -5.91
N SER A 175 1.62 -0.02 -6.97
CA SER A 175 2.78 0.32 -7.79
C SER A 175 2.55 1.71 -8.37
N ASP A 176 3.16 2.71 -7.75
CA ASP A 176 3.54 3.96 -8.43
C ASP A 176 4.70 3.67 -9.39
#